data_AF-A0A439IHD0-F1
#
_entry.id   AF-A0A439IHD0-F1
#
_cell.length_a   1.000
_cell.length_b   1.000
_cell.length_c   1.000
_cell.angle_alpha   90.00
_cell.angle_beta   90.00
_cell.angle_gamma   90.00
#
_symmetry.space_group_name_H-M   'P 1'
#
loop_
_entity.id
_entity.type
_entity.pdbx_description
1 polymer ?
#
loop_
_entity_poly.entity_id
_entity_poly.type
_entity_poly.pdbx_seq_one_letter_code
_entity_poly.pdbx_strand_id
1 'polypeptide(L)'
;MAKYLASTGFGLKRPAKLPETPVPPIPKVDEAKSDVASVQYSAYRTGLSNHRTGLSEHRTSLSEYRTDLSTHRTDLSTERTEMSTRRTGMSFQRTRMSADRTLMSVIRTSLSLISFGFTIFQVFEKLRDSGTITHAAAPRNFGIALVVLGIAMLVIGIVYHMQFMLGLRHERHEMAASGLVHAESRFPPSMTLITAFILLLIGLAAIFSMVFQVGPFS
;
A
#
# COMPACT_ATOMS: atom_id res chain seq x y z
N MET A 1 9.31 -3.50 -21.55
CA MET A 1 9.95 -2.18 -21.33
C MET A 1 10.77 -2.21 -20.03
N ALA A 2 11.72 -3.16 -19.93
CA ALA A 2 12.46 -3.49 -18.70
C ALA A 2 13.89 -3.96 -19.02
N LYS A 3 14.52 -3.34 -20.03
CA LYS A 3 15.88 -3.70 -20.50
C LYS A 3 16.92 -2.58 -20.34
N TYR A 4 16.60 -1.51 -19.60
CA TYR A 4 17.55 -0.44 -19.31
C TYR A 4 18.10 -0.46 -17.86
N LEU A 5 17.96 -1.57 -17.15
CA LEU A 5 18.57 -1.79 -15.82
C LEU A 5 19.98 -2.42 -15.91
N ALA A 6 20.70 -2.15 -17.00
CA ALA A 6 22.05 -2.66 -17.22
C ALA A 6 23.06 -1.51 -17.39
N SER A 7 23.14 -0.59 -16.44
CA SER A 7 24.33 0.29 -16.31
C SER A 7 24.54 0.96 -14.95
N THR A 8 24.07 0.41 -13.82
CA THR A 8 24.35 1.00 -12.49
C THR A 8 25.72 0.54 -11.98
N GLY A 9 26.75 1.00 -12.68
CA GLY A 9 28.17 0.76 -12.39
C GLY A 9 29.11 1.77 -13.05
N PHE A 10 28.60 2.75 -13.81
CA PHE A 10 29.38 3.93 -14.18
C PHE A 10 29.05 5.04 -13.19
N GLY A 11 29.86 5.15 -12.13
CA GLY A 11 29.82 6.31 -11.25
C GLY A 11 30.00 7.54 -12.13
N LEU A 12 28.95 8.37 -12.22
CA LEU A 12 28.98 9.67 -12.89
C LEU A 12 30.18 10.45 -12.34
N LYS A 13 31.32 10.36 -13.05
CA LYS A 13 32.58 10.96 -12.62
C LYS A 13 32.56 12.39 -13.10
N ARG A 14 32.45 13.31 -12.15
CA ARG A 14 32.49 14.75 -12.43
C ARG A 14 33.74 15.05 -13.29
N PRO A 15 33.62 15.83 -14.37
CA PRO A 15 34.79 16.26 -15.12
C PRO A 15 35.76 16.97 -14.18
N ALA A 16 37.06 16.72 -14.35
CA ALA A 16 38.10 17.31 -13.50
C ALA A 16 38.01 18.84 -13.56
N LYS A 17 38.13 19.50 -12.40
CA LYS A 17 38.19 20.97 -12.34
C LYS A 17 39.42 21.41 -13.13
N LEU A 18 39.25 22.26 -14.14
CA LEU A 18 40.40 22.88 -14.80
C LEU A 18 41.18 23.71 -13.76
N PRO A 19 42.52 23.66 -13.76
CA PRO A 19 43.31 24.57 -12.95
C PRO A 19 42.99 26.01 -13.34
N GLU A 20 42.85 26.88 -12.35
CA GLU A 20 42.65 28.31 -12.57
C GLU A 20 43.93 28.87 -13.19
N THR A 21 43.93 28.97 -14.52
CA THR A 21 45.05 29.53 -15.27
C THR A 21 44.78 31.02 -15.44
N PRO A 22 45.71 31.90 -15.03
CA PRO A 22 45.56 33.33 -15.26
C PRO A 22 45.53 33.59 -16.77
N VAL A 23 44.74 34.58 -17.18
CA VAL A 23 44.66 34.99 -18.58
C VAL A 23 46.08 35.32 -19.07
N PRO A 24 46.50 34.84 -20.26
CA PRO A 24 47.82 35.16 -20.79
C PRO A 24 48.06 36.68 -20.81
N PRO A 25 49.17 37.17 -20.24
CA PRO A 25 49.46 38.60 -20.20
C PRO A 25 49.62 39.15 -21.61
N ILE A 26 49.11 40.36 -21.85
CA ILE A 26 49.22 41.03 -23.15
C ILE A 26 50.71 41.24 -23.46
N PRO A 27 51.21 40.81 -24.63
CA PRO A 27 52.60 41.00 -24.98
C PRO A 27 52.91 42.50 -25.07
N LYS A 28 53.98 42.95 -24.40
CA LYS A 28 54.52 44.30 -24.57
C LYS A 28 55.40 44.28 -25.81
N VAL A 29 54.97 44.95 -26.88
CA VAL A 29 55.64 44.86 -28.18
C VAL A 29 56.27 46.19 -28.57
N ASP A 30 57.43 46.12 -29.23
CA ASP A 30 58.14 47.29 -29.76
C ASP A 30 57.41 47.84 -31.00
N GLU A 31 56.75 48.98 -30.84
CA GLU A 31 55.95 49.64 -31.89
C GLU A 31 56.79 50.12 -33.07
N ALA A 32 58.12 50.27 -32.90
CA ALA A 32 59.03 50.66 -33.98
C ALA A 32 59.30 49.53 -35.00
N LYS A 33 58.93 48.27 -34.69
CA LYS A 33 59.13 47.10 -35.55
C LYS A 33 57.79 46.41 -35.84
N SER A 34 57.03 47.00 -36.76
CA SER A 34 55.66 46.59 -37.14
C SER A 34 55.52 45.10 -37.47
N ASP A 35 56.48 44.54 -38.21
CA ASP A 35 56.40 43.17 -38.71
C ASP A 35 56.50 42.16 -37.55
N VAL A 36 57.44 42.39 -36.64
CA VAL A 36 57.62 41.58 -35.43
C VAL A 36 56.44 41.74 -34.48
N ALA A 37 55.86 42.95 -34.40
CA ALA A 37 54.69 43.21 -33.58
C ALA A 37 53.44 42.44 -34.05
N SER A 38 53.21 42.43 -35.37
CA SER A 38 52.07 41.72 -35.97
C SER A 38 52.10 40.20 -35.70
N VAL A 39 53.28 39.59 -35.79
CA VAL A 39 53.47 38.15 -35.53
C VAL A 39 53.21 37.82 -34.07
N GLN A 40 53.71 38.64 -33.14
CA GLN A 40 53.49 38.44 -31.70
C GLN A 40 52.01 38.60 -31.31
N TYR A 41 51.30 39.59 -31.85
CA TYR A 41 49.85 39.73 -31.62
C TYR A 41 49.04 38.59 -32.25
N SER A 42 49.44 38.09 -33.43
CA SER A 42 48.79 36.94 -34.08
C SER A 42 48.95 35.65 -33.26
N ALA A 43 50.15 35.39 -32.75
CA ALA A 43 50.42 34.28 -31.85
C ALA A 43 49.62 34.41 -30.54
N TYR A 44 49.54 35.61 -29.96
CA TYR A 44 48.74 35.88 -28.77
C TYR A 44 47.24 35.64 -29.00
N ARG A 45 46.68 36.12 -30.12
CA ARG A 45 45.27 35.87 -30.51
C ARG A 45 44.98 34.38 -30.66
N THR A 46 45.90 33.64 -31.26
CA THR A 46 45.79 32.19 -31.43
C THR A 46 45.80 31.47 -30.08
N GLY A 47 46.72 31.85 -29.18
CA GLY A 47 46.76 31.34 -27.81
C GLY A 47 45.46 31.60 -27.03
N LEU A 48 44.90 32.81 -27.15
CA LEU A 48 43.63 33.18 -26.53
C LEU A 48 42.43 32.40 -27.11
N SER A 49 42.43 32.16 -28.43
CA SER A 49 41.40 31.35 -29.10
C SER A 49 41.42 29.91 -28.60
N ASN A 50 42.60 29.29 -28.50
CA ASN A 50 42.75 27.94 -27.96
C ASN A 50 42.30 27.85 -26.50
N HIS A 51 42.64 28.86 -25.69
CA HIS A 51 42.19 28.96 -24.30
C HIS A 51 40.64 29.04 -24.21
N ARG A 52 40.00 29.84 -25.06
CA ARG A 52 38.53 29.95 -25.14
C ARG A 52 37.88 28.63 -25.58
N THR A 53 38.47 27.92 -26.53
CA THR A 53 37.98 26.61 -26.97
C THR A 53 38.02 25.59 -25.84
N GLY A 54 39.15 25.45 -25.14
CA GLY A 54 39.26 24.53 -24.00
C GLY A 54 38.30 24.86 -22.85
N LEU A 55 38.07 26.15 -22.57
CA LEU A 55 37.07 26.57 -21.59
C LEU A 55 35.63 26.24 -22.04
N SER A 56 35.36 26.33 -23.35
CA SER A 56 34.05 26.00 -23.93
C SER A 56 33.76 24.49 -23.87
N GLU A 57 34.74 23.66 -24.22
CA GLU A 57 34.66 22.19 -24.09
C GLU A 57 34.41 21.78 -22.63
N HIS A 58 35.11 22.42 -21.68
CA HIS A 58 34.87 22.18 -20.26
C HIS A 58 33.46 22.58 -19.82
N ARG A 59 32.92 23.69 -20.33
CA ARG A 59 31.53 24.09 -20.07
C ARG A 59 30.53 23.07 -20.63
N THR A 60 30.77 22.56 -21.85
CA THR A 60 29.92 21.54 -22.47
C THR A 60 29.92 20.25 -21.65
N SER A 61 31.09 19.70 -21.32
CA SER A 61 31.18 18.48 -20.51
C SER A 61 30.54 18.61 -19.11
N LEU A 62 30.64 19.80 -18.50
CA LEU A 62 29.98 20.07 -17.22
C LEU A 62 28.45 20.20 -17.37
N SER A 63 27.96 20.68 -18.52
CA SER A 63 26.53 20.74 -18.85
C SER A 63 25.94 19.35 -19.08
N GLU A 64 26.65 18.49 -19.82
CA GLU A 64 26.28 17.08 -20.02
C GLU A 64 26.21 16.35 -18.68
N TYR A 65 27.26 16.47 -17.85
CA TYR A 65 27.29 15.88 -16.51
C TYR A 65 26.11 16.30 -15.64
N ARG A 66 25.71 17.59 -15.68
CA ARG A 66 24.53 18.08 -14.95
C ARG A 66 23.23 17.51 -15.48
N THR A 67 23.13 17.32 -16.79
CA THR A 67 21.95 16.75 -17.44
C THR A 67 21.79 15.29 -17.05
N ASP A 68 22.86 14.50 -17.13
CA ASP A 68 22.86 13.10 -16.72
C ASP A 68 22.52 12.93 -15.24
N LEU A 69 23.08 13.78 -14.37
CA LEU A 69 22.76 13.80 -12.95
C LEU A 69 21.28 14.15 -12.69
N SER A 70 20.72 15.07 -13.48
CA SER A 70 19.30 15.45 -13.39
C SER A 70 18.39 14.29 -13.79
N THR A 71 18.71 13.59 -14.88
CA THR A 71 17.98 12.39 -15.31
C THR A 71 18.05 11.30 -14.25
N HIS A 72 19.25 10.99 -13.75
CA HIS A 72 19.42 9.97 -12.72
C HIS A 72 18.67 10.29 -11.41
N ARG A 73 18.63 11.57 -11.01
CA ARG A 73 17.84 12.02 -9.87
C ARG A 73 16.34 11.83 -10.09
N THR A 74 15.88 12.06 -11.32
CA THR A 74 14.48 11.89 -11.72
C THR A 74 14.10 10.40 -11.68
N ASP A 75 14.92 9.52 -12.24
CA ASP A 75 14.69 8.07 -12.22
C ASP A 75 14.59 7.54 -10.79
N LEU A 76 15.54 7.91 -9.93
CA LEU A 76 15.52 7.54 -8.52
C LEU A 76 14.30 8.12 -7.77
N SER A 77 13.80 9.29 -8.18
CA SER A 77 12.57 9.86 -7.64
C SER A 77 11.34 9.02 -8.01
N THR A 78 11.26 8.59 -9.27
CA THR A 78 10.20 7.72 -9.78
C THR A 78 10.21 6.37 -9.09
N GLU A 79 11.37 5.71 -8.97
CA GLU A 79 11.48 4.43 -8.26
C GLU A 79 11.05 4.52 -6.79
N ARG A 80 11.45 5.60 -6.09
CA ARG A 80 11.04 5.83 -4.70
C ARG A 80 9.52 6.02 -4.57
N THR A 81 8.91 6.68 -5.54
CA THR A 81 7.46 6.88 -5.59
C THR A 81 6.75 5.54 -5.82
N GLU A 82 7.21 4.73 -6.78
CA GLU A 82 6.64 3.40 -7.04
C GLU A 82 6.77 2.48 -5.81
N MET A 83 7.95 2.45 -5.18
CA MET A 83 8.19 1.69 -3.95
C MET A 83 7.27 2.12 -2.81
N SER A 84 7.02 3.42 -2.67
CA SER A 84 6.09 3.98 -1.68
C SER A 84 4.66 3.51 -1.96
N THR A 85 4.20 3.61 -3.21
CA THR A 85 2.87 3.13 -3.62
C THR A 85 2.69 1.62 -3.36
N ARG A 86 3.69 0.79 -3.68
CA ARG A 86 3.66 -0.66 -3.39
C ARG A 86 3.56 -0.94 -1.89
N ARG A 87 4.30 -0.21 -1.05
CA ARG A 87 4.22 -0.32 0.42
C ARG A 87 2.83 0.02 0.95
N THR A 88 2.24 1.10 0.44
CA THR A 88 0.87 1.49 0.76
C THR A 88 -0.11 0.38 0.39
N GLY A 89 -0.02 -0.16 -0.83
CA GLY A 89 -0.84 -1.29 -1.28
C GLY A 89 -0.76 -2.53 -0.37
N MET A 90 0.45 -2.90 0.05
CA MET A 90 0.65 -4.00 1.01
C MET A 90 0.06 -3.70 2.39
N SER A 91 0.12 -2.44 2.85
CA SER A 91 -0.49 -2.03 4.12
C SER A 91 -2.00 -2.28 4.11
N PHE A 92 -2.70 -1.89 3.03
CA PHE A 92 -4.13 -2.16 2.85
C PHE A 92 -4.45 -3.66 2.92
N GLN A 93 -3.62 -4.51 2.31
CA GLN A 93 -3.82 -5.96 2.36
C GLN A 93 -3.67 -6.53 3.77
N ARG A 94 -2.70 -6.02 4.56
CA ARG A 94 -2.54 -6.42 5.97
C ARG A 94 -3.73 -5.97 6.81
N THR A 95 -4.17 -4.73 6.65
CA THR A 95 -5.33 -4.17 7.34
C THR A 95 -6.60 -4.99 7.07
N ARG A 96 -6.82 -5.39 5.81
CA ARG A 96 -7.92 -6.30 5.43
C ARG A 96 -7.79 -7.65 6.13
N MET A 97 -6.61 -8.28 6.07
CA MET A 97 -6.38 -9.58 6.70
C MET A 97 -6.61 -9.55 8.21
N SER A 98 -6.27 -8.44 8.88
CA SER A 98 -6.60 -8.23 10.29
C SER A 98 -8.10 -8.19 10.53
N ALA A 99 -8.87 -7.49 9.71
CA ALA A 99 -10.32 -7.47 9.82
C ALA A 99 -10.99 -8.84 9.55
N ASP A 100 -10.44 -9.62 8.62
CA ASP A 100 -10.88 -11.01 8.39
C ASP A 100 -10.64 -11.89 9.63
N ARG A 101 -9.50 -11.73 10.32
CA ARG A 101 -9.21 -12.44 11.58
C ARG A 101 -10.17 -12.03 12.70
N THR A 102 -10.46 -10.75 12.82
CA THR A 102 -11.43 -10.26 13.80
C THR A 102 -12.82 -10.85 13.54
N LEU A 103 -13.28 -10.86 12.28
CA LEU A 103 -14.55 -11.47 11.91
C LEU A 103 -14.55 -12.98 12.24
N MET A 104 -13.46 -13.70 11.95
CA MET A 104 -13.34 -15.12 12.29
C MET A 104 -13.41 -15.38 13.80
N SER A 105 -12.82 -14.49 14.62
CA SER A 105 -12.94 -14.57 16.07
C SER A 105 -14.38 -14.36 16.53
N VAL A 106 -15.07 -13.37 15.96
CA VAL A 106 -16.48 -13.10 16.27
C VAL A 106 -17.37 -14.29 15.90
N ILE A 107 -17.17 -14.86 14.70
CA ILE A 107 -17.87 -16.06 14.24
C ILE A 107 -17.72 -17.20 15.26
N ARG A 108 -16.51 -17.45 15.75
CA ARG A 108 -16.24 -18.54 16.70
C ARG A 108 -16.99 -18.33 18.01
N THR A 109 -16.91 -17.14 18.58
CA THR A 109 -17.61 -16.81 19.84
C THR A 109 -19.12 -16.91 19.68
N SER A 110 -19.67 -16.37 18.59
CA SER A 110 -21.10 -16.48 18.27
C SER A 110 -21.54 -17.93 18.11
N LEU A 111 -20.78 -18.76 17.37
CA LEU A 111 -21.09 -20.16 17.18
C LEU A 111 -21.09 -20.94 18.51
N SER A 112 -20.12 -20.67 19.39
CA SER A 112 -20.08 -21.29 20.72
C SER A 112 -21.31 -20.92 21.56
N LEU A 113 -21.73 -19.65 21.55
CA LEU A 113 -22.93 -19.20 22.26
C LEU A 113 -24.21 -19.84 21.69
N ILE A 114 -24.32 -19.92 20.37
CA ILE A 114 -25.46 -20.54 19.68
C ILE A 114 -25.53 -22.04 20.01
N SER A 115 -24.43 -22.78 19.82
CA SER A 115 -24.39 -24.23 20.07
C SER A 115 -24.64 -24.56 21.55
N PHE A 116 -24.08 -23.78 22.46
CA PHE A 116 -24.26 -23.97 23.90
C PHE A 116 -25.69 -23.63 24.33
N GLY A 117 -26.24 -22.49 23.87
CA GLY A 117 -27.64 -22.11 24.12
C GLY A 117 -28.63 -23.14 23.59
N PHE A 118 -28.37 -23.69 22.40
CA PHE A 118 -29.16 -24.77 21.80
C PHE A 118 -29.09 -26.08 22.58
N THR A 119 -27.91 -26.47 23.04
CA THR A 119 -27.74 -27.68 23.85
C THR A 119 -28.48 -27.56 25.18
N ILE A 120 -28.34 -26.43 25.88
CA ILE A 120 -29.07 -26.16 27.14
C ILE A 120 -30.57 -26.23 26.89
N PHE A 121 -31.07 -25.51 25.88
CA PHE A 121 -32.49 -25.51 25.53
C PHE A 121 -33.04 -26.93 25.37
N GLN A 122 -32.38 -27.77 24.55
CA GLN A 122 -32.85 -29.13 24.28
C GLN A 122 -32.76 -30.05 25.49
N VAL A 123 -31.70 -29.95 26.31
CA VAL A 123 -31.56 -30.80 27.51
C VAL A 123 -32.69 -30.51 28.50
N PHE A 124 -32.96 -29.22 28.77
CA PHE A 124 -34.02 -28.84 29.71
C PHE A 124 -35.43 -29.08 29.16
N GLU A 125 -35.62 -28.96 27.84
CA GLU A 125 -36.88 -29.34 27.20
C GLU A 125 -37.16 -30.84 27.36
N LYS A 126 -36.18 -31.71 27.06
CA LYS A 126 -36.34 -33.16 27.23
C LYS A 126 -36.55 -33.60 28.67
N LEU A 127 -35.91 -32.95 29.64
CA LEU A 127 -36.10 -33.23 31.08
C LEU A 127 -37.48 -32.81 31.60
N ARG A 128 -38.09 -31.77 31.00
CA ARG A 128 -39.48 -31.41 31.26
C ARG A 128 -40.41 -32.46 30.69
N ASP A 129 -40.17 -32.88 29.45
CA ASP A 129 -41.03 -33.83 28.75
C ASP A 129 -40.98 -35.23 29.38
N SER A 130 -39.86 -35.60 30.03
CA SER A 130 -39.74 -36.82 30.84
C SER A 130 -40.40 -36.74 32.23
N GLY A 131 -41.03 -35.62 32.57
CA GLY A 131 -41.70 -35.41 33.86
C GLY A 131 -40.76 -35.30 35.07
N THR A 132 -39.44 -35.20 34.84
CA THR A 132 -38.43 -35.14 35.91
C THR A 132 -38.38 -33.77 36.57
N ILE A 133 -38.81 -32.70 35.86
CA ILE A 133 -38.84 -31.33 36.37
C ILE A 133 -40.21 -30.70 36.05
N THR A 134 -40.89 -30.16 37.06
CA THR A 134 -42.19 -29.49 36.92
C THR A 134 -42.08 -28.07 36.33
N HIS A 135 -40.94 -27.39 36.51
CA HIS A 135 -40.68 -26.03 36.01
C HIS A 135 -39.32 -25.92 35.30
N ALA A 136 -39.32 -25.95 33.97
CA ALA A 136 -38.12 -25.75 33.13
C ALA A 136 -38.07 -24.38 32.42
N ALA A 137 -38.90 -23.42 32.83
CA ALA A 137 -39.03 -22.14 32.14
C ALA A 137 -37.74 -21.28 32.20
N ALA A 138 -37.09 -21.20 33.36
CA ALA A 138 -35.89 -20.36 33.52
C ALA A 138 -34.68 -20.85 32.70
N PRO A 139 -34.31 -22.15 32.73
CA PRO A 139 -33.20 -22.65 31.90
C PRO A 139 -33.48 -22.59 30.39
N ARG A 140 -34.73 -22.81 29.97
CA ARG A 140 -35.15 -22.68 28.56
C ARG A 140 -34.96 -21.25 28.06
N ASN A 141 -35.44 -20.27 28.83
CA ASN A 141 -35.29 -18.85 28.49
C ASN A 141 -33.82 -18.44 28.44
N PHE A 142 -32.99 -19.02 29.32
CA PHE A 142 -31.55 -18.80 29.30
C PHE A 142 -30.90 -19.35 28.01
N GLY A 143 -31.27 -20.55 27.57
CA GLY A 143 -30.81 -21.11 26.29
C GLY A 143 -31.18 -20.23 25.09
N ILE A 144 -32.44 -19.77 25.02
CA ILE A 144 -32.91 -18.84 23.98
C ILE A 144 -32.10 -17.54 24.01
N ALA A 145 -31.89 -16.95 25.20
CA ALA A 145 -31.14 -15.71 25.34
C ALA A 145 -29.70 -15.83 24.82
N LEU A 146 -29.02 -16.95 25.09
CA LEU A 146 -27.66 -17.22 24.59
C LEU A 146 -27.62 -17.32 23.06
N VAL A 147 -28.60 -17.98 22.45
CA VAL A 147 -28.69 -18.08 20.99
C VAL A 147 -28.95 -16.71 20.36
N VAL A 148 -29.90 -15.94 20.90
CA VAL A 148 -30.20 -14.57 20.46
C VAL A 148 -28.95 -13.69 20.57
N LEU A 149 -28.24 -13.78 21.70
CA LEU A 149 -27.00 -13.03 21.91
C LEU A 149 -25.94 -13.41 20.87
N GLY A 150 -25.74 -14.71 20.61
CA GLY A 150 -24.78 -15.20 19.62
C GLY A 150 -25.10 -14.70 18.21
N ILE A 151 -26.38 -14.71 17.82
CA ILE A 151 -26.85 -14.20 16.53
C ILE A 151 -26.70 -12.68 16.44
N ALA A 152 -27.10 -11.94 17.47
CA ALA A 152 -26.94 -10.49 17.51
C ALA A 152 -25.46 -10.09 17.36
N MET A 153 -24.58 -10.75 18.10
CA MET A 153 -23.13 -10.56 17.99
C MET A 153 -22.61 -10.88 16.57
N LEU A 154 -23.13 -11.94 15.93
CA LEU A 154 -22.74 -12.31 14.56
C LEU A 154 -23.19 -11.24 13.54
N VAL A 155 -24.42 -10.75 13.66
CA VAL A 155 -24.96 -9.67 12.82
C VAL A 155 -24.11 -8.40 12.98
N ILE A 156 -23.80 -8.00 14.21
CA ILE A 156 -22.94 -6.84 14.48
C ILE A 156 -21.56 -7.02 13.84
N GLY A 157 -20.97 -8.21 13.97
CA GLY A 157 -19.68 -8.54 13.34
C GLY A 157 -19.71 -8.41 11.81
N ILE A 158 -20.78 -8.90 11.17
CA ILE A 158 -20.98 -8.78 9.72
C ILE A 158 -21.13 -7.32 9.31
N VAL A 159 -21.97 -6.54 10.01
CA VAL A 159 -22.19 -5.12 9.72
C VAL A 159 -20.88 -4.33 9.85
N TYR A 160 -20.14 -4.52 10.95
CA TYR A 160 -18.86 -3.84 11.16
C TYR A 160 -17.85 -4.21 10.07
N HIS A 161 -17.75 -5.48 9.69
CA HIS A 161 -16.86 -5.92 8.61
C HIS A 161 -17.27 -5.32 7.25
N MET A 162 -18.57 -5.24 6.95
CA MET A 162 -19.07 -4.60 5.74
C MET A 162 -18.75 -3.11 5.72
N GLN A 163 -19.03 -2.37 6.80
CA GLN A 163 -18.71 -0.95 6.92
C GLN A 163 -17.20 -0.70 6.75
N PHE A 164 -16.37 -1.50 7.40
CA PHE A 164 -14.92 -1.41 7.29
C PHE A 164 -14.43 -1.63 5.85
N MET A 165 -14.96 -2.64 5.17
CA MET A 165 -14.61 -2.95 3.78
C MET A 165 -15.09 -1.86 2.82
N LEU A 166 -16.25 -1.25 3.06
CA LEU A 166 -16.72 -0.11 2.30
C LEU A 166 -15.86 1.14 2.56
N GLY A 167 -15.48 1.41 3.81
CA GLY A 167 -14.59 2.52 4.15
C GLY A 167 -13.22 2.39 3.48
N LEU A 168 -12.62 1.19 3.53
CA LEU A 168 -11.38 0.87 2.82
C LEU A 168 -11.47 1.08 1.32
N ARG A 169 -12.63 0.80 0.71
CA ARG A 169 -12.86 1.05 -0.73
C ARG A 169 -12.93 2.54 -1.01
N HIS A 170 -13.63 3.33 -0.21
CA HIS A 170 -13.70 4.79 -0.37
C HIS A 170 -12.30 5.42 -0.27
N GLU A 171 -11.56 5.12 0.80
CA GLU A 171 -10.20 5.61 1.00
C GLU A 171 -9.29 5.27 -0.20
N ARG A 172 -9.38 4.02 -0.70
CA ARG A 172 -8.66 3.57 -1.89
C ARG A 172 -9.06 4.32 -3.15
N HIS A 173 -10.34 4.63 -3.34
CA HIS A 173 -10.80 5.42 -4.47
C HIS A 173 -10.31 6.87 -4.39
N GLU A 174 -10.26 7.47 -3.21
CA GLU A 174 -9.72 8.82 -3.00
C GLU A 174 -8.20 8.87 -3.28
N MET A 175 -7.45 7.87 -2.81
CA MET A 175 -6.01 7.76 -3.12
C MET A 175 -5.73 7.46 -4.59
N ALA A 176 -6.62 6.73 -5.27
CA ALA A 176 -6.52 6.47 -6.70
C ALA A 176 -6.86 7.74 -7.51
N ALA A 177 -7.90 8.47 -7.11
CA ALA A 177 -8.31 9.73 -7.75
C ALA A 177 -7.25 10.82 -7.62
N SER A 178 -6.52 10.84 -6.50
CA SER A 178 -5.38 11.75 -6.28
C SER A 178 -4.07 11.28 -6.93
N GLY A 179 -4.06 10.14 -7.62
CA GLY A 179 -2.88 9.63 -8.32
C GLY A 179 -1.79 9.02 -7.42
N LEU A 180 -2.08 8.81 -6.12
CA LEU A 180 -1.12 8.26 -5.16
C LEU A 180 -0.96 6.74 -5.30
N VAL A 181 -1.95 6.03 -5.88
CA VAL A 181 -1.95 4.57 -5.98
C VAL A 181 -2.45 4.09 -7.35
N HIS A 182 -1.63 3.29 -8.04
CA HIS A 182 -2.02 2.59 -9.26
C HIS A 182 -3.06 1.50 -8.93
N ALA A 183 -4.29 1.70 -9.40
CA ALA A 183 -5.46 0.90 -9.06
C ALA A 183 -5.52 -0.44 -9.83
N GLU A 184 -4.62 -1.38 -9.55
CA GLU A 184 -4.55 -2.64 -10.35
C GLU A 184 -4.82 -3.94 -9.60
N SER A 185 -5.38 -3.90 -8.38
CA SER A 185 -5.83 -5.14 -7.70
C SER A 185 -7.34 -5.26 -7.68
N ARG A 186 -7.85 -6.24 -8.42
CA ARG A 186 -9.23 -6.76 -8.32
C ARG A 186 -9.49 -7.10 -6.85
N PHE A 187 -10.54 -6.53 -6.26
CA PHE A 187 -10.95 -6.76 -4.87
C PHE A 187 -11.87 -7.99 -4.79
N PRO A 188 -11.38 -9.21 -4.53
CA PRO A 188 -12.28 -10.34 -4.32
C PRO A 188 -13.06 -10.15 -3.01
N PRO A 189 -14.35 -10.55 -2.96
CA PRO A 189 -15.09 -10.67 -1.71
C PRO A 189 -14.41 -11.67 -0.78
N SER A 190 -14.35 -11.38 0.52
CA SER A 190 -13.72 -12.27 1.50
C SER A 190 -14.57 -13.53 1.70
N MET A 191 -13.94 -14.71 1.64
CA MET A 191 -14.63 -16.00 1.86
C MET A 191 -15.24 -16.08 3.27
N THR A 192 -14.66 -15.35 4.23
CA THR A 192 -15.12 -15.20 5.62
C THR A 192 -16.49 -14.53 5.74
N LEU A 193 -16.80 -13.57 4.85
CA LEU A 193 -18.12 -12.93 4.85
C LEU A 193 -19.21 -13.91 4.38
N ILE A 194 -18.90 -14.73 3.38
CA ILE A 194 -19.83 -15.76 2.87
C ILE A 194 -20.12 -16.78 3.97
N THR A 195 -19.08 -17.28 4.65
CA THR A 195 -19.26 -18.24 5.75
C THR A 195 -20.04 -17.62 6.90
N ALA A 196 -19.80 -16.36 7.27
CA ALA A 196 -20.58 -15.65 8.28
C ALA A 196 -22.07 -15.58 7.92
N PHE A 197 -22.39 -15.29 6.65
CA PHE A 197 -23.77 -15.22 6.16
C PHE A 197 -24.47 -16.59 6.23
N ILE A 198 -23.80 -17.66 5.82
CA ILE A 198 -24.33 -19.03 5.90
C ILE A 198 -24.60 -19.40 7.36
N LEU A 199 -23.66 -19.11 8.26
CA LEU A 199 -23.82 -19.37 9.69
C LEU A 199 -24.96 -18.55 10.32
N LEU A 200 -25.15 -17.31 9.86
CA LEU A 200 -26.28 -16.49 10.29
C LEU A 200 -27.62 -17.13 9.91
N LEU A 201 -27.75 -17.63 8.68
CA LEU A 201 -28.96 -18.34 8.24
C LEU A 201 -29.21 -19.59 9.08
N ILE A 202 -28.17 -20.36 9.39
CA ILE A 202 -28.27 -21.54 10.27
C ILE A 202 -28.70 -21.13 11.68
N GLY A 203 -28.13 -20.06 12.24
CA GLY A 203 -28.51 -19.54 13.56
C GLY A 203 -29.98 -19.08 13.60
N LEU A 204 -30.43 -18.38 12.56
CA LEU A 204 -31.83 -17.96 12.44
C LEU A 204 -32.77 -19.17 12.35
N ALA A 205 -32.40 -20.21 11.61
CA ALA A 205 -33.15 -21.46 11.55
C ALA A 205 -33.19 -22.16 12.92
N ALA A 206 -32.09 -22.13 13.69
CA ALA A 206 -32.04 -22.68 15.04
C ALA A 206 -33.00 -21.94 16.00
N ILE A 207 -33.04 -20.61 15.96
CA ILE A 207 -34.03 -19.82 16.74
C ILE A 207 -35.45 -20.16 16.30
N PHE A 208 -35.70 -20.23 14.99
CA PHE A 208 -37.03 -20.56 14.49
C PHE A 208 -37.49 -21.92 15.02
N SER A 209 -36.64 -22.94 14.96
CA SER A 209 -36.94 -24.26 15.52
C SER A 209 -37.23 -24.22 17.02
N MET A 210 -36.47 -23.46 17.81
CA MET A 210 -36.71 -23.30 19.26
C MET A 210 -38.03 -22.61 19.59
N VAL A 211 -38.41 -21.60 18.82
CA VAL A 211 -39.61 -20.78 19.07
C VAL A 211 -40.86 -21.53 18.67
N PHE A 212 -40.86 -22.19 17.52
CA PHE A 212 -42.04 -22.86 17.00
C PHE A 212 -42.20 -24.31 17.50
N GLN A 213 -41.21 -24.88 18.19
CA GLN A 213 -41.17 -26.31 18.56
C GLN A 213 -41.37 -27.27 17.37
N VAL A 214 -41.24 -26.76 16.14
CA VAL A 214 -41.27 -27.55 14.91
C VAL A 214 -39.83 -27.66 14.44
N GLY A 215 -39.24 -28.83 14.64
CA GLY A 215 -37.93 -29.18 14.09
C GLY A 215 -38.05 -30.46 13.26
N PRO A 216 -37.22 -30.65 12.22
CA PRO A 216 -37.16 -31.92 11.47
C PRO A 216 -36.67 -33.12 12.33
N PHE A 217 -36.39 -32.90 13.61
CA PHE A 217 -35.88 -33.87 14.58
C PHE A 217 -36.74 -33.97 15.86
N SER A 218 -37.99 -33.47 15.83
CA SER A 218 -38.97 -33.69 16.92
C SER A 218 -39.33 -35.16 17.04
#